data_AF-A0A9J6QTT5-F1
#
_entry.id   AF-A0A9J6QTT5-F1
#
_cell.length_a   1.000
_cell.length_b   1.000
_cell.length_c   1.000
_cell.angle_alpha   90.00
_cell.angle_beta   90.00
_cell.angle_gamma   90.00
#
_symmetry.space_group_name_H-M   'P 1'
#
loop_
_entity.id
_entity.type
_entity.pdbx_description
1 polymer ?
#
loop_
_entity_poly.entity_id
_entity_poly.type
_entity_poly.pdbx_seq_one_letter_code
_entity_poly.pdbx_strand_id
1 'polypeptide(L)'
;MIINIKFDYKNTDLLLLSNNNASNVNKCTIVFENLPTTTATLNFGDHQIQGAVQNGVASWDITNYLYDVAGQFEVYVDDGPRYTFIISSLLTTADNFMLLNKGSAYVFEKVFDDLRLSKSLLKLMYPVNAVLEFGTDVDPNNLPEWSGIDWAWERFAEGLTTVGYKAGDPIFGIIGEEPGSRDAVAVSHAHAQAAHTHSVGIESAAHTHYISGGSHNHNYGYRPDRAAAGSARYTAASTSYSQYGTTYSAHTHSCGGESANHTHSVTGGATTTGYAGVDGTNRNIQPSKVTAKWIRTR
;
A
#
# COMPACT_ATOMS: atom_id res chain seq x y z
N MET A 1 28.23 -21.75 -30.40
CA MET A 1 27.86 -20.92 -31.57
C MET A 1 28.07 -21.63 -32.93
N ILE A 2 27.07 -21.60 -33.81
CA ILE A 2 27.12 -22.07 -35.21
C ILE A 2 27.10 -20.87 -36.16
N ILE A 3 28.15 -20.69 -36.97
CA ILE A 3 28.25 -19.70 -38.04
C ILE A 3 28.20 -20.42 -39.38
N ASN A 4 27.29 -20.00 -40.26
CA ASN A 4 27.29 -20.43 -41.66
C ASN A 4 27.40 -19.19 -42.54
N ILE A 5 28.44 -19.16 -43.38
CA ILE A 5 28.62 -18.12 -44.39
C ILE A 5 28.62 -18.76 -45.78
N LYS A 6 27.93 -18.11 -46.72
CA LYS A 6 27.73 -18.63 -48.07
C LYS A 6 27.98 -17.53 -49.10
N PHE A 7 28.78 -17.86 -50.10
CA PHE A 7 29.15 -16.95 -51.18
C PHE A 7 28.74 -17.52 -52.55
N ASP A 8 28.39 -16.62 -53.46
CA ASP A 8 28.35 -16.92 -54.89
C ASP A 8 29.77 -16.78 -55.46
N TYR A 9 30.36 -17.89 -55.91
CA TYR A 9 31.70 -17.88 -56.50
C TYR A 9 31.82 -16.95 -57.72
N LYS A 10 30.75 -16.83 -58.51
CA LYS A 10 30.77 -16.08 -59.77
C LYS A 10 30.66 -14.57 -59.57
N ASN A 11 29.75 -14.17 -58.67
CA ASN A 11 29.36 -12.76 -58.50
C ASN A 11 30.01 -12.10 -57.28
N THR A 12 30.69 -12.87 -56.43
CA THR A 12 31.28 -12.42 -55.16
C THR A 12 30.27 -12.01 -54.08
N ASP A 13 28.99 -12.24 -54.35
CA ASP A 13 27.91 -11.84 -53.46
C ASP A 13 27.84 -12.74 -52.22
N LEU A 14 27.59 -12.12 -51.08
CA LEU A 14 27.20 -12.82 -49.86
C LEU A 14 25.75 -13.31 -50.01
N LEU A 15 25.56 -14.62 -50.09
CA LEU A 15 24.24 -15.24 -50.22
C LEU A 15 23.59 -15.50 -48.86
N LEU A 16 24.39 -15.83 -47.85
CA LEU A 16 23.92 -16.10 -46.49
C LEU A 16 25.02 -15.75 -45.48
N LEU A 17 24.61 -15.09 -44.41
CA LEU A 17 25.37 -15.00 -43.18
C LEU A 17 24.41 -15.33 -42.03
N SER A 18 24.65 -16.46 -41.36
CA SER A 18 23.85 -16.92 -40.23
C SER A 18 24.74 -17.10 -39.01
N ASN A 19 24.37 -16.43 -37.92
CA ASN A 19 24.95 -16.59 -36.60
C ASN A 19 23.87 -17.22 -35.70
N ASN A 20 23.98 -18.52 -35.42
CA ASN A 20 23.02 -19.24 -34.58
C ASN A 20 23.68 -19.65 -33.26
N ASN A 21 23.05 -19.32 -32.13
CA ASN A 21 23.57 -19.71 -30.83
C ASN A 21 23.02 -21.09 -30.43
N ALA A 22 23.82 -22.13 -30.66
CA ALA A 22 23.56 -23.48 -30.17
C ALA A 22 24.48 -23.79 -28.97
N SER A 23 23.88 -24.27 -27.88
CA SER A 23 24.59 -24.65 -26.66
C SER A 23 25.61 -25.75 -26.95
N ASN A 24 26.84 -25.58 -26.46
CA ASN A 24 27.96 -26.55 -26.57
C ASN A 24 28.38 -26.94 -27.99
N VAL A 25 27.99 -26.18 -29.01
CA VAL A 25 28.40 -26.45 -30.39
C VAL A 25 29.09 -25.21 -30.94
N ASN A 26 30.41 -25.27 -31.11
CA ASN A 26 31.16 -24.28 -31.87
C ASN A 26 31.44 -24.82 -33.27
N LYS A 27 30.85 -24.20 -34.28
CA LYS A 27 31.03 -24.59 -35.68
C LYS A 27 31.01 -23.36 -36.58
N CYS A 28 32.00 -23.20 -37.44
CA CYS A 28 32.00 -22.19 -38.48
C CYS A 28 32.20 -22.86 -39.83
N THR A 29 31.25 -22.70 -40.75
CA THR A 29 31.29 -23.31 -42.07
C THR A 29 31.24 -22.23 -43.14
N ILE A 30 32.18 -22.30 -44.08
CA ILE A 30 32.20 -21.49 -45.30
C ILE A 30 31.69 -22.35 -46.46
N VAL A 31 30.74 -21.83 -47.22
CA VAL A 31 30.14 -22.47 -48.39
C VAL A 31 30.32 -21.58 -49.60
N PHE A 32 30.72 -22.17 -50.72
CA PHE A 32 30.74 -21.53 -52.03
C PHE A 32 29.82 -22.27 -52.98
N GLU A 33 28.98 -21.53 -53.72
CA GLU A 33 28.15 -22.05 -54.80
C GLU A 33 28.64 -21.60 -56.18
N ASN A 34 28.13 -22.26 -57.23
CA ASN A 34 28.48 -22.01 -58.63
C ASN A 34 29.97 -22.23 -58.95
N LEU A 35 30.62 -23.17 -58.25
CA LEU A 35 31.99 -23.56 -58.54
C LEU A 35 32.09 -24.30 -59.89
N PRO A 36 33.06 -23.94 -60.75
CA PRO A 36 33.18 -24.53 -62.09
C PRO A 36 33.92 -25.89 -62.11
N THR A 37 34.40 -26.36 -60.96
CA THR A 37 35.25 -27.55 -60.82
C THR A 37 34.55 -28.65 -60.02
N THR A 38 35.10 -29.88 -60.05
CA THR A 38 34.64 -31.00 -59.22
C THR A 38 35.37 -31.12 -57.88
N THR A 39 36.50 -30.42 -57.75
CA THR A 39 37.30 -30.28 -56.53
C THR A 39 37.77 -28.85 -56.41
N ALA A 40 37.83 -28.32 -55.20
CA ALA A 40 38.25 -26.95 -54.95
C ALA A 40 39.08 -26.87 -53.66
N THR A 41 40.01 -25.93 -53.60
CA THR A 41 40.85 -25.68 -52.41
C THR A 41 40.48 -24.34 -51.80
N LEU A 42 40.01 -24.37 -50.55
CA LEU A 42 39.85 -23.16 -49.77
C LEU A 42 41.20 -22.78 -49.16
N ASN A 43 41.66 -21.57 -49.46
CA ASN A 43 42.76 -20.93 -48.77
C ASN A 43 42.17 -20.03 -47.67
N PHE A 44 42.59 -20.21 -46.43
CA PHE A 44 42.15 -19.44 -45.27
C PHE A 44 43.38 -18.97 -44.49
N GLY A 45 43.86 -17.77 -44.77
CA GLY A 45 45.20 -17.36 -44.33
C GLY A 45 46.27 -18.31 -44.89
N ASP A 46 47.11 -18.86 -44.01
CA ASP A 46 48.17 -19.81 -44.37
C ASP A 46 47.68 -21.27 -44.48
N HIS A 47 46.38 -21.52 -44.29
CA HIS A 47 45.81 -22.87 -44.33
C HIS A 47 45.17 -23.18 -45.68
N GLN A 48 45.43 -24.37 -46.20
CA GLN A 48 44.81 -24.90 -47.41
C GLN A 48 43.96 -26.12 -47.09
N ILE A 49 42.70 -26.10 -47.52
CA ILE A 49 41.72 -27.14 -47.21
C ILE A 49 41.06 -27.60 -48.51
N GLN A 50 41.33 -28.84 -48.91
CA GLN A 50 40.71 -29.42 -50.10
C GLN A 50 39.28 -29.86 -49.79
N GLY A 51 38.34 -29.52 -50.67
CA GLY A 51 36.93 -29.89 -50.59
C GLY A 51 36.43 -30.51 -51.89
N ALA A 52 35.51 -31.47 -51.78
CA ALA A 52 34.77 -31.99 -52.92
C ALA A 52 33.68 -30.99 -53.32
N VAL A 53 33.48 -30.79 -54.62
CA VAL A 53 32.39 -29.97 -55.16
C VAL A 53 31.27 -30.89 -55.62
N GLN A 54 30.07 -30.72 -55.06
CA GLN A 54 28.88 -31.46 -55.43
C GLN A 54 27.82 -30.49 -55.92
N ASN A 55 27.34 -30.68 -57.16
CA ASN A 55 26.36 -29.79 -57.80
C ASN A 55 26.78 -28.31 -57.80
N GLY A 56 28.08 -28.05 -58.01
CA GLY A 56 28.63 -26.69 -57.99
C GLY A 56 28.76 -26.09 -56.59
N VAL A 57 28.56 -26.87 -55.52
CA VAL A 57 28.67 -26.41 -54.13
C VAL A 57 29.80 -27.14 -53.41
N ALA A 58 30.62 -26.39 -52.67
CA ALA A 58 31.57 -26.95 -51.72
C ALA A 58 31.47 -26.24 -50.37
N SER A 59 31.78 -26.98 -49.30
CA SER A 59 31.61 -26.56 -47.91
C SER A 59 32.83 -26.97 -47.09
N TRP A 60 33.35 -26.03 -46.29
CA TRP A 60 34.52 -26.24 -45.46
C TRP A 60 34.22 -25.87 -44.01
N ASP A 61 34.55 -26.77 -43.10
CA ASP A 61 34.55 -26.48 -41.67
C ASP A 61 35.87 -25.79 -41.30
N ILE A 62 35.78 -24.52 -40.90
CA ILE A 62 36.95 -23.71 -40.57
C ILE A 62 37.12 -23.47 -39.08
N THR A 63 36.32 -24.14 -38.24
CA THR A 63 36.21 -23.86 -36.80
C THR A 63 37.58 -23.84 -36.11
N ASN A 64 38.44 -24.81 -36.43
CA ASN A 64 39.73 -24.96 -35.77
C ASN A 64 40.79 -23.93 -36.23
N TYR A 65 40.54 -23.20 -37.32
CA TYR A 65 41.45 -22.16 -37.83
C TYR A 65 41.11 -20.76 -37.31
N LEU A 66 40.07 -20.64 -36.47
CA LEU A 66 39.65 -19.37 -35.89
C LEU A 66 40.27 -19.09 -34.52
N TYR A 67 40.77 -20.12 -33.84
CA TYR A 67 41.30 -20.00 -32.48
C TYR A 67 42.81 -19.72 -32.49
N ASP A 68 43.27 -19.04 -31.44
CA ASP A 68 44.68 -18.70 -31.21
C ASP A 68 45.34 -17.88 -32.34
N VAL A 69 44.52 -17.30 -33.22
CA VAL A 69 44.92 -16.39 -34.30
C VAL A 69 44.23 -15.04 -34.13
N ALA A 70 44.90 -13.98 -34.57
CA ALA A 70 44.35 -12.64 -34.63
C ALA A 70 44.96 -11.91 -35.83
N GLY A 71 44.22 -10.96 -36.39
CA GLY A 71 44.63 -10.18 -37.55
C GLY A 71 43.72 -10.37 -38.75
N GLN A 72 44.20 -9.91 -39.89
CA GLN A 72 43.50 -9.94 -41.16
C GLN A 72 44.05 -11.07 -42.03
N PHE A 73 43.16 -11.84 -42.64
CA PHE A 73 43.52 -12.93 -43.56
C PHE A 73 42.61 -12.90 -44.78
N GLU A 74 43.20 -13.29 -45.92
CA GLU A 74 42.44 -13.47 -47.15
C GLU A 74 41.91 -14.90 -47.22
N VAL A 75 40.67 -15.00 -47.68
CA VAL A 75 39.99 -16.26 -47.91
C VAL A 75 39.59 -16.31 -49.37
N TYR A 76 39.97 -17.37 -50.06
CA TYR A 76 39.66 -17.54 -51.48
C TYR A 76 39.65 -19.02 -51.86
N VAL A 77 38.92 -19.35 -52.93
CA VAL A 77 38.84 -20.71 -53.45
C VAL A 77 39.62 -20.78 -54.76
N ASP A 78 40.58 -21.69 -54.85
CA ASP A 78 41.50 -21.86 -55.98
C ASP A 78 42.16 -20.52 -56.38
N ASP A 79 42.02 -20.05 -57.63
CA ASP A 79 42.48 -18.74 -58.10
C ASP A 79 41.35 -17.69 -58.15
N GLY A 80 40.29 -17.91 -57.39
CA GLY A 80 39.05 -17.14 -57.42
C GLY A 80 39.06 -15.82 -56.64
N PRO A 81 37.87 -15.24 -56.42
CA PRO A 81 37.70 -14.00 -55.66
C PRO A 81 38.23 -14.09 -54.23
N ARG A 82 38.81 -12.98 -53.76
CA ARG A 82 39.35 -12.86 -52.41
C ARG A 82 38.40 -12.13 -51.48
N TYR A 83 38.17 -12.71 -50.31
CA TYR A 83 37.36 -12.15 -49.24
C TYR A 83 38.27 -11.84 -48.07
N THR A 84 38.19 -10.63 -47.55
CA THR A 84 38.95 -10.25 -46.35
C THR A 84 38.17 -10.67 -45.11
N PHE A 85 38.82 -11.44 -44.25
CA PHE A 85 38.32 -11.76 -42.92
C PHE A 85 39.25 -11.18 -41.85
N ILE A 86 38.67 -10.79 -40.73
CA ILE A 86 39.40 -10.16 -39.62
C ILE A 86 39.01 -10.85 -38.33
N ILE A 87 39.99 -11.30 -37.55
CA ILE A 87 39.82 -11.70 -36.15
C ILE A 87 40.41 -10.60 -35.29
N SER A 88 39.54 -9.77 -34.71
CA SER A 88 39.94 -8.53 -34.03
C SER A 88 40.76 -8.75 -32.76
N SER A 89 40.68 -9.95 -32.18
CA SER A 89 41.38 -10.35 -30.96
C SER A 89 41.47 -11.88 -30.90
N LEU A 90 42.50 -12.42 -30.24
CA LEU A 90 42.67 -13.86 -30.04
C LEU A 90 41.36 -14.51 -29.53
N LEU A 91 40.82 -15.44 -30.30
CA LEU A 91 39.67 -16.26 -29.93
C LEU A 91 40.17 -17.56 -29.29
N THR A 92 39.48 -18.00 -28.26
CA THR A 92 39.68 -19.30 -27.59
C THR A 92 38.43 -20.15 -27.77
N THR A 93 38.53 -21.46 -27.54
CA THR A 93 37.37 -22.37 -27.60
C THR A 93 36.29 -22.07 -26.57
N ALA A 94 36.60 -21.26 -25.55
CA ALA A 94 35.66 -20.79 -24.54
C ALA A 94 34.95 -19.48 -24.93
N ASP A 95 35.43 -18.77 -25.94
CA ASP A 95 34.80 -17.53 -26.39
C ASP A 95 33.56 -17.82 -27.24
N ASN A 96 32.47 -17.09 -27.00
CA ASN A 96 31.44 -16.91 -27.99
C ASN A 96 31.80 -15.73 -28.90
N PHE A 97 31.50 -15.86 -30.19
CA PHE A 97 31.76 -14.82 -31.17
C PHE A 97 30.63 -14.71 -32.18
N MET A 98 30.74 -13.80 -33.13
CA MET A 98 29.84 -13.70 -34.27
C MET A 98 30.64 -13.18 -35.45
N LEU A 99 30.15 -13.47 -36.64
CA LEU A 99 30.70 -12.93 -37.88
C LEU A 99 29.81 -11.78 -38.36
N LEU A 100 30.44 -10.61 -38.57
CA LEU A 100 29.80 -9.38 -39.01
C LEU A 100 30.31 -9.00 -40.41
N ASN A 101 29.41 -8.63 -41.32
CA ASN A 101 29.80 -7.99 -42.58
C ASN A 101 29.98 -6.48 -42.34
N LYS A 102 31.22 -5.97 -42.47
CA LYS A 102 31.56 -4.54 -42.33
C LYS A 102 31.97 -3.92 -43.68
N GLY A 103 31.23 -4.25 -44.74
CA GLY A 103 31.47 -3.70 -46.07
C GLY A 103 32.56 -4.48 -46.82
N SER A 104 33.82 -4.10 -46.64
CA SER A 104 34.95 -4.73 -47.33
C SER A 104 35.54 -5.94 -46.60
N ALA A 105 35.06 -6.26 -45.40
CA ALA A 105 35.59 -7.35 -44.60
C ALA A 105 34.52 -8.05 -43.75
N TYR A 106 34.79 -9.33 -43.47
CA TYR A 106 34.03 -10.17 -42.56
C TYR A 106 34.77 -10.26 -41.22
N VAL A 107 34.22 -9.64 -40.19
CA VAL A 107 34.89 -9.49 -38.90
C VAL A 107 34.31 -10.48 -37.89
N PHE A 108 35.16 -11.37 -37.38
CA PHE A 108 34.88 -12.15 -36.18
C PHE A 108 35.06 -11.26 -34.95
N GLU A 109 33.96 -11.02 -34.25
CA GLU A 109 33.97 -10.27 -32.99
C GLU A 109 33.51 -11.17 -31.85
N LYS A 110 34.24 -11.11 -30.73
CA LYS A 110 33.79 -11.74 -29.50
C LYS A 110 32.41 -11.20 -29.15
N VAL A 111 31.46 -12.10 -29.03
CA VAL A 111 30.18 -11.80 -28.43
C VAL A 111 30.45 -11.92 -26.96
N PHE A 112 30.37 -10.79 -26.30
CA PHE A 112 30.29 -10.80 -24.86
C PHE A 112 29.06 -11.65 -24.49
N ASP A 113 29.29 -12.88 -24.02
CA ASP A 113 28.30 -13.72 -23.33
C ASP A 113 27.67 -13.03 -22.13
N ASP A 114 28.25 -11.91 -21.77
CA ASP A 114 27.96 -11.17 -20.60
C ASP A 114 26.52 -10.65 -20.63
N LEU A 115 25.71 -11.41 -19.89
CA LEU A 115 24.91 -10.87 -18.81
C LEU A 115 25.47 -9.54 -18.26
N ARG A 116 26.77 -9.21 -18.21
CA ARG A 116 27.24 -7.86 -17.79
C ARG A 116 26.70 -6.69 -18.63
N LEU A 117 26.37 -6.85 -19.91
CA LEU A 117 25.64 -5.82 -20.65
C LEU A 117 24.22 -5.69 -20.09
N SER A 118 23.56 -6.80 -19.74
CA SER A 118 22.29 -6.76 -19.01
C SER A 118 22.45 -6.26 -17.57
N LYS A 119 23.50 -6.60 -16.80
CA LYS A 119 23.74 -6.14 -15.42
C LYS A 119 24.05 -4.65 -15.37
N SER A 120 24.87 -4.16 -16.30
CA SER A 120 25.21 -2.73 -16.41
C SER A 120 24.01 -1.92 -16.92
N LEU A 121 23.27 -2.45 -17.89
CA LEU A 121 22.02 -1.86 -18.35
C LEU A 121 20.96 -1.86 -17.25
N LEU A 122 20.80 -2.96 -16.53
CA LEU A 122 19.94 -3.07 -15.36
C LEU A 122 20.39 -2.07 -14.27
N LYS A 123 21.71 -1.85 -14.08
CA LYS A 123 22.27 -0.85 -13.14
C LYS A 123 21.94 0.57 -13.55
N LEU A 124 21.87 0.81 -14.85
CA LEU A 124 21.47 2.07 -15.45
C LEU A 124 19.96 2.30 -15.36
N MET A 125 19.15 1.27 -15.59
CA MET A 125 17.68 1.32 -15.52
C MET A 125 17.17 1.50 -14.10
N TYR A 126 17.82 0.84 -13.14
CA TYR A 126 17.47 0.88 -11.73
C TYR A 126 18.63 1.40 -10.89
N PRO A 127 18.99 2.69 -10.97
CA PRO A 127 20.09 3.26 -10.20
C PRO A 127 19.89 3.14 -8.68
N VAL A 128 20.93 3.42 -7.90
CA VAL A 128 20.79 3.52 -6.43
C VAL A 128 19.73 4.57 -6.10
N ASN A 129 18.88 4.29 -5.11
CA ASN A 129 17.66 5.02 -4.75
C ASN A 129 16.49 4.90 -5.73
N ALA A 130 16.58 4.02 -6.74
CA ALA A 130 15.40 3.64 -7.52
C ALA A 130 14.40 2.89 -6.64
N VAL A 131 13.11 3.15 -6.87
CA VAL A 131 12.00 2.47 -6.19
C VAL A 131 11.34 1.51 -7.16
N LEU A 132 11.09 0.29 -6.70
CA LEU A 132 10.34 -0.74 -7.41
C LEU A 132 9.05 -1.07 -6.67
N GLU A 133 8.02 -1.44 -7.41
CA GLU A 133 6.76 -1.93 -6.87
C GLU A 133 6.39 -3.27 -7.49
N PHE A 134 6.04 -4.24 -6.64
CA PHE A 134 5.54 -5.54 -7.05
C PHE A 134 4.10 -5.73 -6.60
N GLY A 135 3.27 -6.30 -7.46
CA GLY A 135 1.89 -6.68 -7.13
C GLY A 135 1.79 -7.89 -6.19
N THR A 136 2.91 -8.55 -5.92
CA THR A 136 3.06 -9.69 -5.02
C THR A 136 4.23 -9.44 -4.06
N ASP A 137 4.22 -10.14 -2.93
CA ASP A 137 5.30 -10.01 -1.95
C ASP A 137 6.55 -10.81 -2.38
N VAL A 138 7.36 -10.21 -3.23
CA VAL A 138 8.59 -10.79 -3.78
C VAL A 138 9.79 -9.96 -3.34
N ASP A 139 10.83 -10.64 -2.86
CA ASP A 139 12.11 -10.03 -2.51
C ASP A 139 13.01 -9.95 -3.76
N PRO A 140 13.34 -8.74 -4.25
CA PRO A 140 14.18 -8.56 -5.44
C PRO A 140 15.61 -9.08 -5.25
N ASN A 141 16.07 -9.22 -4.00
CA ASN A 141 17.38 -9.81 -3.70
C ASN A 141 17.43 -11.31 -4.01
N ASN A 142 16.27 -11.97 -4.15
CA ASN A 142 16.17 -13.42 -4.35
C ASN A 142 15.67 -13.81 -5.76
N LEU A 143 15.58 -12.86 -6.69
CA LEU A 143 15.16 -13.14 -8.07
C LEU A 143 16.27 -13.88 -8.85
N PRO A 144 16.02 -15.09 -9.38
CA PRO A 144 17.02 -15.88 -10.11
C PRO A 144 17.63 -15.13 -11.30
N GLU A 145 16.82 -14.35 -12.02
CA GLU A 145 17.21 -13.57 -13.19
C GLU A 145 18.15 -12.42 -12.83
N TRP A 146 18.15 -11.96 -11.57
CA TRP A 146 18.99 -10.88 -11.07
C TRP A 146 20.18 -11.40 -10.26
N SER A 147 20.36 -12.73 -10.23
CA SER A 147 21.46 -13.37 -9.51
C SER A 147 22.84 -12.89 -10.00
N GLY A 148 23.72 -12.65 -9.04
CA GLY A 148 25.07 -12.17 -9.29
C GLY A 148 25.15 -10.71 -9.77
N ILE A 149 24.08 -9.92 -9.68
CA ILE A 149 24.17 -8.47 -9.72
C ILE A 149 24.45 -7.99 -8.29
N ASP A 150 25.54 -7.26 -8.10
CA ASP A 150 25.85 -6.65 -6.80
C ASP A 150 24.93 -5.45 -6.56
N TRP A 151 23.76 -5.75 -5.97
CA TRP A 151 22.73 -4.84 -5.50
C TRP A 151 22.25 -5.22 -4.09
N ALA A 152 21.60 -4.27 -3.41
CA ALA A 152 20.72 -4.57 -2.29
C ALA A 152 19.44 -3.74 -2.43
N TRP A 153 18.36 -4.39 -2.05
CA TRP A 153 17.03 -3.81 -1.96
C TRP A 153 16.55 -3.89 -0.52
N GLU A 154 15.96 -2.80 -0.04
CA GLU A 154 15.33 -2.71 1.27
C GLU A 154 13.85 -2.36 1.12
N ARG A 155 13.03 -2.75 2.09
CA ARG A 155 11.62 -2.37 2.10
C ARG A 155 11.49 -0.86 2.15
N PHE A 156 10.56 -0.32 1.37
CA PHE A 156 10.35 1.12 1.28
C PHE A 156 8.90 1.48 1.58
N ALA A 157 8.71 2.53 2.38
CA ALA A 157 7.40 3.12 2.66
C ALA A 157 6.33 2.11 3.17
N GLU A 158 6.71 1.21 4.08
CA GLU A 158 5.81 0.16 4.58
C GLU A 158 4.59 0.74 5.31
N GLY A 159 3.41 0.50 4.74
CA GLY A 159 2.15 1.07 5.26
C GLY A 159 2.05 2.58 5.09
N LEU A 160 2.81 3.16 4.16
CA LEU A 160 2.78 4.59 3.82
C LEU A 160 2.38 4.78 2.35
N THR A 161 1.85 5.96 2.04
CA THR A 161 1.58 6.37 0.66
C THR A 161 2.70 7.29 0.20
N THR A 162 3.31 6.96 -0.94
CA THR A 162 4.33 7.80 -1.56
C THR A 162 3.68 9.01 -2.22
N VAL A 163 4.22 10.20 -1.98
CA VAL A 163 3.79 11.45 -2.62
C VAL A 163 4.91 12.00 -3.50
N GLY A 164 4.54 12.69 -4.59
CA GLY A 164 5.52 13.36 -5.44
C GLY A 164 6.15 14.54 -4.69
N TYR A 165 7.49 14.59 -4.64
CA TYR A 165 8.20 15.72 -4.05
C TYR A 165 7.96 17.00 -4.85
N LYS A 166 7.63 18.09 -4.15
CA LYS A 166 7.51 19.43 -4.72
C LYS A 166 8.45 20.37 -3.98
N ALA A 167 9.49 20.84 -4.67
CA ALA A 167 10.48 21.74 -4.09
C ALA A 167 9.84 23.01 -3.50
N GLY A 168 10.21 23.33 -2.26
CA GLY A 168 9.72 24.51 -1.55
C GLY A 168 8.32 24.38 -0.94
N ASP A 169 7.68 23.21 -1.02
CA ASP A 169 6.41 22.96 -0.34
C ASP A 169 6.66 22.49 1.11
N PRO A 170 6.37 23.32 2.14
CA PRO A 170 6.68 22.97 3.52
C PRO A 170 5.79 21.84 4.07
N ILE A 171 4.70 21.49 3.39
CA ILE A 171 3.75 20.47 3.86
C ILE A 171 4.37 19.06 3.75
N PHE A 172 5.13 18.81 2.68
CA PHE A 172 5.68 17.49 2.37
C PHE A 172 7.17 17.35 2.69
N GLY A 173 7.79 18.41 3.22
CA GLY A 173 9.16 18.33 3.74
C GLY A 173 10.23 18.06 2.70
N ILE A 174 11.25 17.28 3.07
CA ILE A 174 12.32 16.82 2.16
C ILE A 174 12.16 15.33 1.80
N ILE A 175 12.83 14.89 0.73
CA ILE A 175 12.78 13.48 0.29
C ILE A 175 13.26 12.57 1.43
N GLY A 176 12.44 11.57 1.77
CA GLY A 176 12.71 10.59 2.83
C GLY A 176 12.05 10.91 4.17
N GLU A 177 11.42 12.09 4.32
CA GLU A 177 10.58 12.37 5.48
C GLU A 177 9.21 11.67 5.38
N GLU A 178 8.61 11.42 6.55
CA GLU A 178 7.30 10.78 6.68
C GLU A 178 6.27 11.78 7.24
N PRO A 179 5.85 12.78 6.44
CA PRO A 179 4.86 13.75 6.89
C PRO A 179 3.47 13.10 7.02
N GLY A 180 2.69 13.56 8.00
CA GLY A 180 1.32 13.12 8.25
C GLY A 180 1.17 12.28 9.52
N SER A 181 -0.07 11.98 9.89
CA SER A 181 -0.41 11.10 11.01
C SER A 181 -1.36 10.00 10.52
N ARG A 182 -1.18 8.79 11.03
CA ARG A 182 -2.14 7.68 10.85
C ARG A 182 -3.39 7.88 11.69
N ASP A 183 -3.28 8.65 12.76
CA ASP A 183 -4.39 8.93 13.66
C ASP A 183 -5.30 9.97 13.01
N ALA A 184 -6.59 9.65 12.92
CA ALA A 184 -7.58 10.62 12.51
C ALA A 184 -7.52 11.81 13.46
N VAL A 185 -7.31 13.02 12.93
CA VAL A 185 -7.51 14.24 13.72
C VAL A 185 -8.96 14.22 14.17
N ALA A 186 -9.19 13.92 15.45
CA ALA A 186 -10.51 14.05 16.04
C ALA A 186 -10.90 15.52 15.93
N VAL A 187 -11.76 15.84 14.95
CA VAL A 187 -12.28 17.19 14.77
C VAL A 187 -13.24 17.44 15.94
N SER A 188 -12.69 17.91 17.06
CA SER A 188 -13.49 18.43 18.14
C SER A 188 -14.05 19.78 17.69
N HIS A 189 -15.36 19.87 17.65
CA HIS A 189 -16.04 21.14 17.54
C HIS A 189 -16.97 21.26 18.75
N ALA A 190 -16.92 22.43 19.38
CA ALA A 190 -17.80 22.76 20.48
C ALA A 190 -18.97 23.58 19.93
N HIS A 191 -20.19 23.17 20.24
CA HIS A 191 -21.33 24.06 20.08
C HIS A 191 -21.45 24.89 21.36
N ALA A 192 -21.40 26.22 21.23
CA ALA A 192 -21.85 27.10 22.30
C ALA A 192 -23.35 26.83 22.48
N GLN A 193 -23.74 26.23 23.62
CA GLN A 193 -25.14 26.01 23.92
C GLN A 193 -25.79 27.38 24.11
N ALA A 194 -26.82 27.68 23.32
CA ALA A 194 -27.63 28.87 23.56
C ALA A 194 -28.25 28.76 24.96
N ALA A 195 -28.09 29.82 25.76
CA ALA A 195 -28.79 29.92 27.03
C ALA A 195 -30.29 29.71 26.78
N HIS A 196 -30.88 28.76 27.49
CA HIS A 196 -32.31 28.52 27.44
C HIS A 196 -32.85 28.44 28.87
N THR A 197 -34.10 28.86 29.02
CA THR A 197 -34.82 28.84 30.28
C THR A 197 -35.93 27.80 30.19
N HIS A 198 -36.03 26.93 31.19
CA HIS A 198 -37.21 26.09 31.33
C HIS A 198 -38.31 26.88 32.03
N SER A 199 -39.45 27.02 31.38
CA SER A 199 -40.67 27.46 32.05
C SER A 199 -41.34 26.22 32.64
N VAL A 200 -41.11 25.93 33.91
CA VAL A 200 -42.01 25.04 34.64
C VAL A 200 -43.32 25.80 34.82
N GLY A 201 -44.44 25.20 34.43
CA GLY A 201 -45.75 25.78 34.64
C GLY A 201 -45.97 26.09 36.12
N ILE A 202 -46.83 27.06 36.42
CA ILE A 202 -47.24 27.36 37.79
C ILE A 202 -47.91 26.10 38.35
N GLU A 203 -47.20 25.34 39.20
CA GLU A 203 -47.84 24.30 39.99
C GLU A 203 -48.82 25.00 40.96
N SER A 204 -50.09 24.62 40.90
CA SER A 204 -51.14 25.22 41.73
C SER A 204 -50.81 24.99 43.20
N ALA A 205 -50.56 26.08 43.94
CA ALA A 205 -50.42 26.07 45.40
C ALA A 205 -51.70 25.61 46.13
N ALA A 206 -52.81 25.38 45.42
CA ALA A 206 -54.05 24.88 45.98
C ALA A 206 -54.14 23.36 45.76
N HIS A 207 -53.83 22.60 46.81
CA HIS A 207 -54.37 21.25 46.98
C HIS A 207 -55.19 21.22 48.28
N THR A 208 -56.26 20.43 48.29
CA THR A 208 -57.19 20.32 49.42
C THR A 208 -56.94 19.01 50.14
N HIS A 209 -56.62 19.04 51.42
CA HIS A 209 -56.57 17.83 52.25
C HIS A 209 -57.98 17.42 52.67
N TYR A 210 -58.43 16.23 52.28
CA TYR A 210 -59.67 15.64 52.77
C TYR A 210 -59.36 14.79 54.02
N ILE A 211 -59.60 15.36 55.21
CA ILE A 211 -59.49 14.58 56.46
C ILE A 211 -60.80 13.79 56.64
N SER A 212 -60.79 12.54 56.16
CA SER A 212 -61.88 11.60 56.35
C SER A 212 -61.85 11.02 57.77
N GLY A 213 -62.64 11.57 58.68
CA GLY A 213 -63.23 10.80 59.78
C GLY A 213 -62.35 10.46 60.98
N GLY A 214 -61.55 11.41 61.48
CA GLY A 214 -60.95 11.29 62.82
C GLY A 214 -61.93 11.71 63.91
N SER A 215 -62.52 10.74 64.62
CA SER A 215 -63.35 10.99 65.82
C SER A 215 -62.55 11.80 66.85
N HIS A 216 -63.03 12.99 67.22
CA HIS A 216 -62.44 13.77 68.30
C HIS A 216 -63.36 13.70 69.53
N ASN A 217 -62.79 13.36 70.69
CA ASN A 217 -63.52 13.15 71.93
C ASN A 217 -63.42 14.40 72.82
N HIS A 218 -64.56 14.87 73.36
CA HIS A 218 -64.60 15.98 74.32
C HIS A 218 -64.65 15.40 75.74
N ASN A 219 -63.57 15.57 76.50
CA ASN A 219 -63.55 15.21 77.91
C ASN A 219 -64.14 16.37 78.73
N TYR A 220 -65.43 16.31 79.06
CA TYR A 220 -66.06 17.28 79.96
C TYR A 220 -65.64 16.98 81.40
N GLY A 221 -64.71 17.78 81.93
CA GLY A 221 -64.37 17.75 83.35
C GLY A 221 -65.51 18.37 84.18
N TYR A 222 -66.17 17.58 85.00
CA TYR A 222 -67.10 18.11 86.00
C TYR A 222 -66.33 18.96 87.02
N ARG A 223 -66.69 20.23 87.16
CA ARG A 223 -66.29 21.04 88.32
C ARG A 223 -67.25 20.72 89.47
N PRO A 224 -66.77 20.14 90.60
CA PRO A 224 -67.59 19.98 91.78
C PRO A 224 -67.72 21.34 92.47
N ASP A 225 -68.80 22.06 92.16
CA ASP A 225 -69.15 23.26 92.91
C ASP A 225 -69.57 22.82 94.33
N ARG A 226 -68.69 23.11 95.29
CA ARG A 226 -68.88 22.83 96.72
C ARG A 226 -70.03 23.68 97.27
N ALA A 227 -71.08 23.04 97.76
CA ALA A 227 -71.96 23.68 98.73
C ALA A 227 -71.34 23.55 100.13
N ALA A 228 -70.98 24.69 100.73
CA ALA A 228 -70.64 24.78 102.14
C ALA A 228 -71.91 24.52 102.97
N ALA A 229 -71.90 23.45 103.76
CA ALA A 229 -72.94 23.06 104.72
C ALA A 229 -74.34 22.75 104.15
N GLY A 230 -74.54 21.50 103.70
CA GLY A 230 -75.87 20.93 103.46
C GLY A 230 -75.83 19.84 102.39
N SER A 231 -76.36 18.66 102.71
CA SER A 231 -76.29 17.42 101.92
C SER A 231 -76.30 17.62 100.40
N ALA A 232 -75.23 17.19 99.73
CA ALA A 232 -75.14 17.17 98.27
C ALA A 232 -76.25 16.29 97.70
N ARG A 233 -77.29 16.92 97.17
CA ARG A 233 -78.31 16.23 96.38
C ARG A 233 -77.83 16.21 94.94
N TYR A 234 -77.64 15.01 94.39
CA TYR A 234 -77.55 14.78 92.95
C TYR A 234 -78.89 15.17 92.32
N THR A 235 -79.06 16.46 92.02
CA THR A 235 -80.18 16.89 91.18
C THR A 235 -79.80 16.53 89.76
N ALA A 236 -80.45 15.49 89.22
CA ALA A 236 -80.40 15.24 87.79
C ALA A 236 -80.79 16.53 87.08
N ALA A 237 -79.90 17.06 86.25
CA ALA A 237 -80.22 18.21 85.42
C ALA A 237 -81.49 17.87 84.64
N SER A 238 -82.51 18.73 84.81
CA SER A 238 -83.76 18.68 84.06
C SER A 238 -83.49 18.31 82.61
N THR A 239 -84.07 17.21 82.14
CA THR A 239 -84.06 16.74 80.75
C THR A 239 -84.93 17.64 79.85
N SER A 240 -84.94 18.94 80.11
CA SER A 240 -85.40 19.94 79.16
C SER A 240 -84.34 20.05 78.08
N TYR A 241 -84.61 19.36 76.98
CA TYR A 241 -83.86 19.33 75.73
C TYR A 241 -83.66 20.76 75.19
N SER A 242 -82.64 21.45 75.70
CA SER A 242 -82.08 22.61 75.04
C SER A 242 -80.95 22.08 74.18
N GLN A 243 -81.26 21.83 72.91
CA GLN A 243 -80.24 21.78 71.88
C GLN A 243 -79.46 23.08 71.97
N TYR A 244 -78.31 23.05 72.67
CA TYR A 244 -77.27 24.00 72.39
C TYR A 244 -76.80 23.68 70.97
N GLY A 245 -77.47 24.30 70.00
CA GLY A 245 -76.89 24.59 68.70
C GLY A 245 -75.64 25.40 68.97
N THR A 246 -74.54 24.70 69.24
CA THR A 246 -73.23 25.27 69.00
C THR A 246 -73.21 25.40 67.48
N THR A 247 -73.50 26.61 67.02
CA THR A 247 -73.01 27.08 65.72
C THR A 247 -71.51 26.88 65.81
N TYR A 248 -71.02 25.70 65.39
CA TYR A 248 -69.61 25.50 65.22
C TYR A 248 -69.22 26.50 64.15
N SER A 249 -68.65 27.62 64.61
CA SER A 249 -67.88 28.51 63.78
C SER A 249 -66.94 27.61 62.99
N ALA A 250 -67.01 27.71 61.66
CA ALA A 250 -66.01 27.10 60.80
C ALA A 250 -64.64 27.45 61.40
N HIS A 251 -63.95 26.44 61.92
CA HIS A 251 -62.60 26.62 62.39
C HIS A 251 -61.71 26.21 61.24
N THR A 252 -60.96 27.17 60.72
CA THR A 252 -59.95 26.96 59.70
C THR A 252 -58.72 26.33 60.36
N HIS A 253 -58.29 25.19 59.86
CA HIS A 253 -56.94 24.70 60.13
C HIS A 253 -55.96 25.52 59.28
N SER A 254 -55.05 26.26 59.92
CA SER A 254 -53.87 26.78 59.24
C SER A 254 -52.79 25.71 59.32
N CYS A 255 -52.58 24.95 58.23
CA CYS A 255 -51.35 24.20 58.07
C CYS A 255 -50.22 25.25 58.04
N GLY A 256 -49.26 25.16 58.96
CA GLY A 256 -48.10 26.06 58.96
C GLY A 256 -47.44 26.04 57.59
N GLY A 257 -47.02 27.23 57.11
CA GLY A 257 -46.54 27.44 55.75
C GLY A 257 -45.34 26.57 55.38
N GLU A 258 -45.60 25.36 54.92
CA GLU A 258 -44.66 24.63 54.08
C GLU A 258 -44.66 25.34 52.73
N SER A 259 -43.54 26.02 52.48
CA SER A 259 -43.27 26.70 51.22
C SER A 259 -43.53 25.74 50.05
N ALA A 260 -44.52 26.07 49.23
CA ALA A 260 -44.75 25.42 47.94
C ALA A 260 -43.54 25.53 47.00
N ASN A 261 -42.55 26.37 47.32
CA ASN A 261 -41.27 26.35 46.65
C ASN A 261 -40.37 25.26 47.25
N HIS A 262 -40.28 24.16 46.53
CA HIS A 262 -39.10 23.31 46.57
C HIS A 262 -38.24 23.63 45.34
N THR A 263 -36.94 23.79 45.52
CA THR A 263 -36.00 23.96 44.41
C THR A 263 -35.57 22.59 43.90
N HIS A 264 -35.82 22.30 42.62
CA HIS A 264 -35.17 21.17 41.97
C HIS A 264 -33.73 21.54 41.61
N SER A 265 -32.76 20.97 42.31
CA SER A 265 -31.39 20.89 41.78
C SER A 265 -31.37 19.77 40.75
N VAL A 266 -31.53 20.11 39.48
CA VAL A 266 -31.24 19.15 38.40
C VAL A 266 -29.74 19.12 38.24
N THR A 267 -29.07 18.22 38.95
CA THR A 267 -27.65 17.89 38.73
C THR A 267 -27.51 16.98 37.52
N GLY A 268 -28.11 17.38 36.41
CA GLY A 268 -27.87 16.81 35.09
C GLY A 268 -26.96 17.77 34.38
N GLY A 269 -25.65 17.67 34.63
CA GLY A 269 -24.67 18.33 33.77
C GLY A 269 -25.01 17.93 32.34
N ALA A 270 -25.22 18.94 31.48
CA ALA A 270 -25.58 18.73 30.10
C ALA A 270 -24.71 17.59 29.56
N THR A 271 -25.33 16.48 29.16
CA THR A 271 -24.67 15.51 28.31
C THR A 271 -24.41 16.28 27.03
N THR A 272 -23.25 16.93 26.96
CA THR A 272 -22.61 17.21 25.69
C THR A 272 -22.64 15.87 24.99
N THR A 273 -23.48 15.74 23.96
CA THR A 273 -23.26 14.77 22.91
C THR A 273 -21.99 15.22 22.20
N GLY A 274 -20.86 15.17 22.92
CA GLY A 274 -19.57 15.04 22.32
C GLY A 274 -19.73 13.78 21.50
N TYR A 275 -19.84 13.97 20.20
CA TYR A 275 -19.66 12.88 19.27
C TYR A 275 -18.29 12.32 19.66
N ALA A 276 -18.29 11.18 20.37
CA ALA A 276 -17.11 10.36 20.43
C ALA A 276 -16.86 10.07 18.95
N GLY A 277 -15.90 10.79 18.36
CA GLY A 277 -15.52 10.63 16.96
C GLY A 277 -15.46 9.14 16.77
N VAL A 278 -16.39 8.60 15.97
CA VAL A 278 -16.51 7.15 15.84
C VAL A 278 -15.13 6.74 15.42
N ASP A 279 -14.51 5.90 16.23
CA ASP A 279 -13.19 5.36 15.99
C ASP A 279 -13.35 4.36 14.84
N GLY A 280 -13.62 4.91 13.66
CA GLY A 280 -13.62 4.26 12.38
C GLY A 280 -12.20 4.38 11.88
N THR A 281 -11.28 3.71 12.58
CA THR A 281 -9.83 3.70 12.39
C THR A 281 -9.37 3.39 10.97
N ASN A 282 -10.26 3.07 10.03
CA ASN A 282 -9.93 2.79 8.63
C ASN A 282 -10.89 3.45 7.61
N ARG A 283 -11.83 4.32 8.01
CA ARG A 283 -12.88 4.85 7.08
C ARG A 283 -12.48 6.09 6.29
N ASN A 284 -11.37 6.74 6.64
CA ASN A 284 -10.85 7.90 5.91
C ASN A 284 -9.57 7.59 5.11
N ILE A 285 -9.27 6.31 4.89
CA ILE A 285 -8.15 5.91 4.03
C ILE A 285 -8.59 6.06 2.57
N GLN A 286 -7.77 6.73 1.76
CA GLN A 286 -8.03 6.82 0.32
C GLN A 286 -8.07 5.41 -0.29
N PRO A 287 -9.00 5.11 -1.21
CA PRO A 287 -9.00 3.84 -1.91
C PRO A 287 -7.63 3.55 -2.54
N SER A 288 -6.99 2.46 -2.12
CA SER A 288 -5.61 2.14 -2.48
C SER A 288 -5.46 0.67 -2.87
N LYS A 289 -4.48 0.38 -3.73
CA LYS A 289 -3.97 -0.98 -3.95
C LYS A 289 -2.68 -1.16 -3.15
N VAL A 290 -2.57 -2.29 -2.46
CA VAL A 290 -1.39 -2.64 -1.69
C VAL A 290 -0.38 -3.31 -2.62
N THR A 291 0.85 -2.78 -2.65
CA THR A 291 1.99 -3.32 -3.39
C THR A 291 3.18 -3.46 -2.45
N ALA A 292 4.09 -4.40 -2.75
CA ALA A 292 5.38 -4.49 -2.08
C ALA A 292 6.34 -3.49 -2.72
N LYS A 293 6.79 -2.49 -1.96
CA LYS A 293 7.74 -1.49 -2.45
C LYS A 293 9.15 -1.73 -1.90
N TRP A 294 10.13 -1.49 -2.75
CA TRP A 294 11.55 -1.68 -2.43
C TRP A 294 12.37 -0.51 -2.94
N ILE A 295 13.41 -0.11 -2.21
CA ILE A 295 14.38 0.89 -2.64
C ILE A 295 15.76 0.26 -2.76
N ARG A 296 16.48 0.60 -3.84
CA ARG A 296 17.85 0.11 -4.06
C ARG A 296 18.84 0.90 -3.20
N THR A 297 19.63 0.22 -2.37
CA THR A 297 20.62 0.85 -1.48
C THR A 297 22.07 0.70 -1.92
N ARG A 298 22.38 -0.23 -2.84
CA ARG A 298 23.70 -0.39 -3.49
C ARG A 298 23.56 -0.93 -4.91
#